data_AF-A0AAU4FYE3-F1
#
_entry.id   AF-A0AAU4FYE3-F1
#
_cell.length_a   1.000
_cell.length_b   1.000
_cell.length_c   1.000
_cell.angle_alpha   90.00
_cell.angle_beta   90.00
_cell.angle_gamma   90.00
#
_symmetry.space_group_name_H-M   'P 1'
#
loop_
_entity.id
_entity.type
_entity.pdbx_description
1 polymer ?
#
loop_
_entity_poly.entity_id
_entity_poly.type
_entity_poly.pdbx_seq_one_letter_code
_entity_poly.pdbx_strand_id
1 'polypeptide(L)'
;MCGRVRPAQPDAPPGRQWAERGGRHKDPDREPRRRRRATYNRYGGVRHLFAALDLTKDKLYGHIKPVKRRTQFLEFCRYLRSLYPPEARVAIVCDNFSPHLTTKKCQRVGTWATANNVEIAYTPTNSSWLNRIESQFTALRYFTLDGTDHATHKEQGSMIRRYIIWRNSHAADERLHKVEARANIA
;
A
#
# COMPACT_ATOMS: atom_id res chain seq x y z
N MET A 1 1.91 34.59 8.96
CA MET A 1 2.03 34.79 7.49
C MET A 1 1.51 33.55 6.78
N CYS A 2 0.56 33.78 5.88
CA CYS A 2 -0.23 32.80 5.15
C CYS A 2 0.63 32.07 4.10
N GLY A 3 0.96 30.81 4.35
CA GLY A 3 1.50 29.89 3.36
C GLY A 3 0.36 29.14 2.71
N ARG A 4 0.02 29.50 1.47
CA ARG A 4 -0.95 28.79 0.63
C ARG A 4 -0.43 27.36 0.43
N VAL A 5 -0.98 26.39 1.17
CA VAL A 5 -0.78 24.96 0.90
C VAL A 5 -1.35 24.72 -0.49
N ARG A 6 -0.49 24.67 -1.52
CA ARG A 6 -0.94 24.20 -2.82
C ARG A 6 -1.31 22.73 -2.63
N PRO A 7 -2.50 22.29 -3.06
CA PRO A 7 -2.73 20.85 -3.18
C PRO A 7 -1.60 20.28 -4.05
N ALA A 8 -0.92 19.24 -3.56
CA ALA A 8 -0.02 18.47 -4.39
C ALA A 8 -0.78 18.12 -5.67
N GLN A 9 -0.26 18.54 -6.82
CA GLN A 9 -0.89 18.24 -8.11
C GLN A 9 -1.15 16.73 -8.19
N PRO A 10 -2.35 16.32 -8.63
CA PRO A 10 -2.75 14.91 -8.64
C PRO A 10 -1.89 14.03 -9.57
N ASP A 11 -1.04 14.64 -10.41
CA ASP A 11 -0.36 13.94 -11.48
C ASP A 11 1.16 14.17 -11.36
N ALA A 12 1.84 13.36 -10.54
CA ALA A 12 3.25 13.16 -10.86
C ALA A 12 3.33 12.18 -12.02
N PRO A 13 3.90 12.58 -13.18
CA PRO A 13 4.08 11.66 -14.28
C PRO A 13 4.97 10.48 -13.87
N PRO A 14 4.91 9.36 -14.61
CA PRO A 14 5.80 8.21 -14.39
C PRO A 14 7.25 8.68 -14.26
N GLY A 15 7.93 8.27 -13.19
CA GLY A 15 9.31 8.72 -12.90
C GLY A 15 9.44 10.00 -12.05
N ARG A 16 8.35 10.52 -11.47
CA ARG A 16 8.39 11.59 -10.46
C ARG A 16 7.69 11.16 -9.16
N GLN A 17 8.23 11.57 -8.01
CA GLN A 17 7.66 11.32 -6.67
C GLN A 17 6.77 12.50 -6.21
N TRP A 18 5.88 12.28 -5.25
CA TRP A 18 4.96 13.31 -4.73
C TRP A 18 5.53 14.19 -3.60
N ALA A 19 6.83 14.14 -3.36
CA ALA A 19 7.49 15.03 -2.41
C ALA A 19 7.42 16.49 -2.86
N GLU A 20 7.23 17.41 -1.92
CA GLU A 20 7.38 18.84 -2.17
C GLU A 20 8.84 19.14 -2.62
N ARG A 21 9.00 19.83 -3.76
CA ARG A 21 10.32 20.34 -4.18
C ARG A 21 10.69 21.49 -3.24
N GLY A 22 11.94 21.53 -2.78
CA GLY A 22 12.42 22.59 -1.87
C GLY A 22 12.23 23.99 -2.46
N GLY A 23 12.24 25.02 -1.60
CA GLY A 23 12.01 26.42 -1.98
C GLY A 23 13.02 27.02 -2.99
N ARG A 24 12.79 28.27 -3.40
CA ARG A 24 13.63 28.99 -4.37
C ARG A 24 15.09 29.02 -3.90
N HIS A 25 15.98 28.59 -4.80
CA HIS A 25 17.42 28.70 -4.61
C HIS A 25 17.85 30.19 -4.73
N LYS A 26 18.99 30.58 -4.16
CA LYS A 26 19.51 31.97 -4.26
C LYS A 26 19.88 32.35 -5.69
N ASP A 27 20.29 31.36 -6.48
CA ASP A 27 20.43 31.44 -7.93
C ASP A 27 19.06 31.13 -8.58
N PRO A 28 18.47 32.10 -9.31
CA PRO A 28 17.16 31.96 -9.94
C PRO A 28 17.12 30.96 -11.11
N ASP A 29 18.25 30.63 -11.73
CA ASP A 29 18.32 29.69 -12.86
C ASP A 29 18.49 28.23 -12.42
N ARG A 30 18.70 28.00 -11.12
CA ARG A 30 18.90 26.66 -10.57
C ARG A 30 17.58 26.02 -10.20
N GLU A 31 17.26 24.87 -10.81
CA GLU A 31 16.10 24.08 -10.40
C GLU A 31 16.13 23.77 -8.90
N PRO A 32 14.99 23.93 -8.19
CA PRO A 32 14.94 23.64 -6.77
C PRO A 32 15.29 22.18 -6.48
N ARG A 33 16.34 21.97 -5.69
CA ARG A 33 16.77 20.62 -5.31
C ARG A 33 15.81 20.00 -4.29
N ARG A 34 15.70 18.68 -4.36
CA ARG A 34 15.01 17.89 -3.33
C ARG A 34 15.73 18.12 -1.99
N ARG A 35 15.03 18.73 -1.03
CA ARG A 35 15.58 19.00 0.29
C ARG A 35 15.52 17.71 1.10
N ARG A 36 16.67 17.14 1.44
CA ARG A 36 16.80 16.16 2.52
C ARG A 36 17.39 16.89 3.72
N ARG A 37 16.80 16.73 4.90
CA ARG A 37 17.43 17.23 6.14
C ARG A 37 18.81 16.59 6.30
N ALA A 38 19.81 17.40 6.66
CA ALA A 38 21.15 16.92 6.97
C ALA A 38 21.14 15.96 8.18
N THR A 39 20.21 16.18 9.12
CA THR A 39 20.02 15.35 10.30
C THR A 39 18.56 14.90 10.37
N TYR A 40 18.33 13.58 10.39
CA TYR A 40 17.01 12.98 10.52
C TYR A 40 16.87 12.25 11.86
N ASN A 41 15.98 12.76 12.71
CA ASN A 41 15.67 12.13 13.99
C ASN A 41 14.26 11.55 13.96
N ARG A 42 14.12 10.25 14.26
CA ARG A 42 12.84 9.54 14.26
C ARG A 42 12.20 9.59 15.65
N TYR A 43 11.42 10.63 15.93
CA TYR A 43 10.72 10.78 17.21
C TYR A 43 9.33 10.11 17.25
N GLY A 44 8.69 9.90 16.09
CA GLY A 44 7.30 9.44 16.01
C GLY A 44 7.09 7.93 16.19
N GLY A 45 8.16 7.13 16.20
CA GLY A 45 8.09 5.66 16.14
C GLY A 45 7.90 5.12 14.72
N VAL A 46 7.32 3.92 14.59
CA VAL A 46 7.05 3.26 13.29
C VAL A 46 5.53 3.12 13.10
N ARG A 47 5.09 3.18 11.84
CA ARG A 47 3.74 2.82 11.41
C ARG A 47 3.80 1.62 10.48
N HIS A 48 2.76 0.80 10.52
CA HIS A 48 2.65 -0.42 9.74
C HIS A 48 1.48 -0.31 8.78
N LEU A 49 1.71 -0.63 7.51
CA LEU A 49 0.67 -0.74 6.50
C LEU A 49 0.29 -2.22 6.37
N PHE A 50 -0.97 -2.54 6.66
CA PHE A 50 -1.59 -3.76 6.15
C PHE A 50 -2.18 -3.43 4.80
N ALA A 51 -1.82 -4.16 3.75
CA ALA A 51 -2.39 -3.96 2.42
C ALA A 51 -2.76 -5.29 1.77
N ALA A 52 -3.71 -5.23 0.84
CA ALA A 52 -4.15 -6.36 0.04
C ALA A 52 -4.37 -5.90 -1.39
N LEU A 53 -3.96 -6.71 -2.35
CA LEU A 53 -4.29 -6.53 -3.76
C LEU A 53 -5.37 -7.54 -4.12
N ASP A 54 -6.53 -7.03 -4.51
CA ASP A 54 -7.62 -7.79 -5.09
C ASP A 54 -7.33 -8.00 -6.57
N LEU A 55 -7.06 -9.26 -6.93
CA LEU A 55 -6.66 -9.64 -8.28
C LEU A 55 -7.83 -9.63 -9.27
N THR A 56 -9.07 -9.72 -8.79
CA THR A 56 -10.26 -9.78 -9.64
C THR A 56 -10.68 -8.39 -10.06
N LYS A 57 -10.63 -7.42 -9.15
CA LYS A 57 -10.99 -6.02 -9.40
C LYS A 57 -9.79 -5.13 -9.74
N ASP A 58 -8.58 -5.69 -9.66
CA ASP A 58 -7.31 -4.96 -9.64
C ASP A 58 -7.37 -3.74 -8.70
N LYS A 59 -7.70 -3.99 -7.43
CA LYS A 59 -7.84 -2.94 -6.40
C LYS A 59 -6.88 -3.15 -5.24
N LEU A 60 -6.14 -2.10 -4.91
CA LEU A 60 -5.28 -2.05 -3.75
C LEU A 60 -6.05 -1.50 -2.54
N TYR A 61 -6.01 -2.21 -1.42
CA TYR A 61 -6.59 -1.78 -0.15
C TYR A 61 -5.48 -1.62 0.88
N GLY A 62 -5.60 -0.67 1.81
CA GLY A 62 -4.53 -0.41 2.79
C GLY A 62 -4.99 0.26 4.07
N HIS A 63 -4.64 -0.33 5.22
CA HIS A 63 -4.88 0.19 6.57
C HIS A 63 -3.56 0.46 7.29
N ILE A 64 -3.37 1.70 7.74
CA ILE A 64 -2.20 2.10 8.54
C ILE A 64 -2.51 1.91 10.02
N LYS A 65 -1.65 1.18 10.71
CA LYS A 65 -1.79 0.81 12.13
C LYS A 65 -0.50 1.16 12.91
N PRO A 66 -0.61 1.47 14.22
CA PRO A 66 0.55 1.72 15.07
C PRO A 66 1.35 0.46 15.39
N VAL A 67 0.74 -0.73 15.30
CA VAL A 67 1.36 -2.02 15.59
C VAL A 67 0.94 -3.07 14.56
N LYS A 68 1.79 -4.07 14.31
CA LYS A 68 1.54 -5.19 13.37
C LYS A 68 1.29 -6.52 14.10
N ARG A 69 0.21 -6.58 14.89
CA ARG A 69 -0.17 -7.81 15.63
C ARG A 69 -1.31 -8.55 14.92
N ARG A 70 -1.53 -9.80 15.36
CA ARG A 70 -2.61 -10.66 14.85
C ARG A 70 -4.01 -10.05 14.97
N THR A 71 -4.26 -9.27 16.02
CA THR A 71 -5.52 -8.53 16.18
C THR A 71 -5.74 -7.54 15.04
N GLN A 72 -4.72 -6.72 14.73
CA GLN A 72 -4.81 -5.75 13.62
C GLN A 72 -4.88 -6.43 12.25
N PHE A 73 -4.23 -7.58 12.11
CA PHE A 73 -4.36 -8.41 10.91
C PHE A 73 -5.80 -8.90 10.73
N LEU A 74 -6.42 -9.47 11.79
CA LEU A 74 -7.81 -9.93 11.74
C LEU A 74 -8.80 -8.78 11.50
N GLU A 75 -8.58 -7.61 12.09
CA GLU A 75 -9.37 -6.41 11.76
C GLU A 75 -9.31 -6.09 10.26
N PHE A 76 -8.13 -6.22 9.64
CA PHE A 76 -7.97 -6.00 8.21
C PHE A 76 -8.64 -7.10 7.37
N CYS A 77 -8.49 -8.38 7.74
CA CYS A 77 -9.16 -9.47 7.02
C CYS A 77 -10.68 -9.38 7.10
N ARG A 78 -11.23 -8.96 8.25
CA ARG A 78 -12.68 -8.69 8.41
C ARG A 78 -13.16 -7.59 7.48
N TYR A 79 -12.39 -6.51 7.36
CA TYR A 79 -12.66 -5.46 6.39
C TYR A 79 -12.66 -6.02 4.96
N LEU A 80 -11.63 -6.77 4.56
CA LEU A 80 -11.58 -7.38 3.22
C LEU A 80 -12.78 -8.30 2.97
N ARG A 81 -13.14 -9.11 3.97
CA ARG A 81 -14.29 -10.01 3.89
C ARG A 81 -15.61 -9.27 3.68
N SER A 82 -15.78 -8.11 4.32
CA SER A 82 -17.00 -7.30 4.17
C SER A 82 -17.17 -6.68 2.77
N LEU A 83 -16.14 -6.72 1.91
CA LEU A 83 -16.23 -6.23 0.53
C LEU A 83 -16.91 -7.21 -0.43
N TYR A 84 -17.31 -8.39 0.07
CA TYR A 84 -17.87 -9.49 -0.71
C TYR A 84 -19.09 -10.10 -0.03
N PRO A 85 -20.05 -10.69 -0.78
CA PRO A 85 -21.16 -11.44 -0.20
C PRO A 85 -20.68 -12.58 0.72
N PRO A 86 -21.38 -12.90 1.84
CA PRO A 86 -21.04 -13.99 2.78
C PRO A 86 -20.84 -15.39 2.16
N GLU A 87 -21.38 -15.60 0.97
CA GLU A 87 -21.48 -16.87 0.23
C GLU A 87 -20.29 -17.02 -0.72
N ALA A 88 -19.67 -15.91 -1.12
CA ALA A 88 -18.47 -15.92 -1.94
C ALA A 88 -17.28 -16.46 -1.13
N ARG A 89 -16.61 -17.47 -1.67
CA ARG A 89 -15.34 -17.97 -1.12
C ARG A 89 -14.24 -16.97 -1.43
N VAL A 90 -13.53 -16.52 -0.40
CA VAL A 90 -12.41 -15.56 -0.54
C VAL A 90 -11.11 -16.24 -0.15
N ALA A 91 -10.16 -16.33 -1.08
CA ALA A 91 -8.81 -16.77 -0.78
C ALA A 91 -7.90 -15.56 -0.52
N ILE A 92 -7.25 -15.53 0.63
CA ILE A 92 -6.26 -14.52 1.00
C ILE A 92 -4.89 -15.19 1.01
N VAL A 93 -4.03 -14.80 0.07
CA VAL A 93 -2.64 -15.24 0.02
C VAL A 93 -1.81 -14.30 0.90
N CYS A 94 -1.05 -14.85 1.83
CA CYS A 94 -0.19 -14.12 2.75
C CYS A 94 1.27 -14.62 2.65
N ASP A 95 2.21 -13.78 3.08
CA ASP A 95 3.55 -14.25 3.41
C ASP A 95 3.55 -15.04 4.73
N ASN A 96 4.72 -15.54 5.13
CA ASN A 96 4.88 -16.34 6.36
C ASN A 96 5.04 -15.49 7.63
N PHE A 97 4.58 -14.24 7.64
CA PHE A 97 4.69 -13.40 8.83
C PHE A 97 3.83 -13.96 9.99
N SER A 98 4.45 -14.10 11.17
CA SER A 98 3.87 -14.81 12.33
C SER A 98 2.43 -14.42 12.72
N PRO A 99 2.03 -13.13 12.67
CA PRO A 99 0.64 -12.73 12.84
C PRO A 99 -0.38 -13.34 11.89
N HIS A 100 0.01 -13.74 10.68
CA HIS A 100 -0.88 -14.38 9.70
C HIS A 100 -1.12 -15.84 10.02
N LEU A 101 -0.15 -16.50 10.65
CA LEU A 101 -0.16 -17.95 10.81
C LEU A 101 -1.20 -18.42 11.82
N THR A 102 -1.94 -19.47 11.48
CA THR A 102 -2.65 -20.27 12.49
C THR A 102 -1.63 -21.18 13.15
N THR A 103 -1.48 -21.09 14.48
CA THR A 103 -0.48 -21.87 15.23
C THR A 103 -1.14 -22.64 16.36
N LYS A 104 -0.44 -23.64 16.92
CA LYS A 104 -0.91 -24.39 18.10
C LYS A 104 -1.29 -23.46 19.27
N LYS A 105 -0.53 -22.38 19.47
CA LYS A 105 -0.74 -21.42 20.56
C LYS A 105 -1.87 -20.42 20.28
N CYS A 106 -2.24 -20.22 19.02
CA CYS A 106 -3.28 -19.26 18.68
C CYS A 106 -3.91 -19.63 17.34
N GLN A 107 -5.17 -20.07 17.40
CA GLN A 107 -5.93 -20.52 16.25
C GLN A 107 -6.86 -19.45 15.65
N ARG A 108 -6.86 -18.24 16.22
CA ARG A 108 -7.81 -17.16 15.90
C ARG A 108 -7.95 -16.83 14.40
N VAL A 109 -6.86 -16.94 13.64
CA VAL A 109 -6.90 -16.69 12.19
C VAL A 109 -7.67 -17.79 11.47
N GLY A 110 -7.27 -19.05 11.65
CA GLY A 110 -7.92 -20.21 11.04
C GLY A 110 -9.38 -20.34 11.45
N THR A 111 -9.69 -20.22 12.75
CA THR A 111 -11.08 -20.27 13.24
C THR A 111 -11.94 -19.18 12.60
N TRP A 112 -11.43 -17.95 12.50
CA TRP A 112 -12.15 -16.87 11.83
C TRP A 112 -12.33 -17.17 10.33
N ALA A 113 -11.29 -17.66 9.67
CA ALA A 113 -11.32 -17.93 8.24
C ALA A 113 -12.37 -18.99 7.88
N THR A 114 -12.36 -20.13 8.58
CA THR A 114 -13.35 -21.20 8.41
C THR A 114 -14.78 -20.69 8.64
N ALA A 115 -15.00 -19.92 9.70
CA ALA A 115 -16.32 -19.37 10.01
C ALA A 115 -16.84 -18.32 9.01
N ASN A 116 -15.98 -17.79 8.13
CA ASN A 116 -16.32 -16.69 7.22
C ASN A 116 -16.18 -17.08 5.74
N ASN A 117 -16.11 -18.37 5.40
CA ASN A 117 -15.86 -18.85 4.03
C ASN A 117 -14.59 -18.23 3.41
N VAL A 118 -13.55 -18.09 4.24
CA VAL A 118 -12.24 -17.57 3.83
C VAL A 118 -11.21 -18.68 3.91
N GLU A 119 -10.36 -18.73 2.89
CA GLU A 119 -9.16 -19.55 2.89
C GLU A 119 -7.94 -18.66 3.07
N ILE A 120 -7.04 -19.02 3.99
CA ILE A 120 -5.74 -18.36 4.13
C ILE A 120 -4.68 -19.29 3.55
N ALA A 121 -4.10 -18.87 2.43
CA ALA A 121 -2.98 -19.55 1.79
C ALA A 121 -1.67 -18.82 2.10
N TYR A 122 -0.57 -19.56 2.22
CA TYR A 122 0.74 -18.99 2.50
C TYR A 122 1.70 -19.26 1.36
N THR A 123 2.49 -18.26 0.99
CA THR A 123 3.58 -18.47 0.03
C THR A 123 4.64 -19.41 0.63
N PRO A 124 5.32 -20.25 -0.18
CA PRO A 124 6.46 -21.02 0.30
C PRO A 124 7.52 -20.12 0.96
N THR A 125 8.28 -20.68 1.89
CA THR A 125 9.37 -19.97 2.55
C THR A 125 10.36 -19.42 1.52
N ASN A 126 10.86 -18.20 1.74
CA ASN A 126 11.79 -17.50 0.83
C ASN A 126 11.24 -17.24 -0.59
N SER A 127 9.91 -17.28 -0.78
CA SER A 127 9.29 -17.08 -2.09
C SER A 127 8.46 -15.78 -2.14
N SER A 128 9.04 -14.67 -1.67
CA SER A 128 8.36 -13.35 -1.68
C SER A 128 7.97 -12.89 -3.09
N TRP A 129 8.70 -13.34 -4.12
CA TRP A 129 8.42 -13.05 -5.53
C TRP A 129 7.07 -13.62 -6.02
N LEU A 130 6.53 -14.65 -5.35
CA LEU A 130 5.18 -15.16 -5.63
C LEU A 130 4.08 -14.27 -5.05
N ASN A 131 4.40 -13.39 -4.09
CA ASN A 131 3.44 -12.49 -3.50
C ASN A 131 3.23 -11.27 -4.42
N ARG A 132 2.18 -11.30 -5.24
CA ARG A 132 1.92 -10.30 -6.29
C ARG A 132 1.79 -8.86 -5.78
N ILE A 133 1.46 -8.67 -4.50
CA ILE A 133 1.40 -7.34 -3.88
C ILE A 133 2.77 -6.69 -3.71
N GLU A 134 3.87 -7.46 -3.64
CA GLU A 134 5.22 -6.91 -3.41
C GLU A 134 5.62 -5.90 -4.50
N SER A 135 5.24 -6.16 -5.76
CA SER A 135 5.46 -5.23 -6.87
C SER A 135 4.74 -3.88 -6.66
N GLN A 136 3.57 -3.90 -6.01
CA GLN A 136 2.81 -2.69 -5.70
C GLN A 136 3.50 -1.88 -4.58
N PHE A 137 4.19 -2.53 -3.65
CA PHE A 137 4.92 -1.84 -2.58
C PHE A 137 6.13 -1.06 -3.09
N THR A 138 6.81 -1.57 -4.12
CA THR A 138 7.91 -0.82 -4.77
C THR A 138 7.41 0.50 -5.33
N ALA A 139 6.32 0.49 -6.10
CA ALA A 139 5.72 1.69 -6.65
C ALA A 139 5.20 2.63 -5.53
N LEU A 140 4.49 2.08 -4.54
CA LEU A 140 4.00 2.85 -3.40
C LEU A 140 5.13 3.59 -2.67
N ARG A 141 6.23 2.90 -2.38
CA ARG A 141 7.41 3.49 -1.74
C ARG A 141 7.99 4.61 -2.59
N TYR A 142 8.16 4.37 -3.89
CA TYR A 142 8.70 5.34 -4.82
C TYR A 142 7.89 6.65 -4.85
N PHE A 143 6.56 6.55 -4.94
CA PHE A 143 5.70 7.73 -5.05
C PHE A 143 5.49 8.45 -3.71
N THR A 144 5.47 7.73 -2.59
CA THR A 144 4.98 8.27 -1.31
C THR A 144 6.03 8.44 -0.23
N LEU A 145 7.16 7.72 -0.30
CA LEU A 145 8.17 7.68 0.76
C LEU A 145 9.52 8.18 0.28
N ASP A 146 9.96 7.76 -0.90
CA ASP A 146 11.30 8.11 -1.37
C ASP A 146 11.43 9.62 -1.55
N GLY A 147 12.54 10.16 -1.02
CA GLY A 147 12.88 11.58 -1.09
C GLY A 147 11.84 12.54 -0.49
N THR A 148 10.94 12.07 0.38
CA THR A 148 10.01 12.89 1.17
C THR A 148 10.60 13.21 2.55
N ASP A 149 10.11 14.29 3.17
CA ASP A 149 10.49 14.74 4.52
C ASP A 149 9.23 15.03 5.35
N HIS A 150 8.34 14.02 5.43
CA HIS A 150 7.06 14.13 6.14
C HIS A 150 7.29 14.52 7.60
N ALA A 151 6.65 15.61 8.03
CA ALA A 151 6.77 16.12 9.39
C ALA A 151 6.04 15.22 10.40
N THR A 152 5.00 14.49 9.97
CA THR A 152 4.17 13.65 10.85
C THR A 152 3.76 12.34 10.21
N HIS A 153 3.42 11.35 11.05
CA HIS A 153 2.79 10.10 10.60
C HIS A 153 1.43 10.32 9.92
N LYS A 154 0.71 11.40 10.27
CA LYS A 154 -0.56 11.74 9.63
C LYS A 154 -0.33 12.15 8.17
N GLU A 155 0.70 12.94 7.92
CA GLU A 155 1.10 13.36 6.57
C GLU A 155 1.56 12.17 5.73
N GLN A 156 2.50 11.36 6.25
CA GLN A 156 2.94 10.15 5.58
C GLN A 156 1.76 9.22 5.25
N GLY A 157 0.85 9.02 6.21
CA GLY A 157 -0.33 8.19 6.00
C GLY A 157 -1.34 8.78 5.01
N SER A 158 -1.46 10.10 4.94
CA SER A 158 -2.28 10.77 3.93
C SER A 158 -1.71 10.54 2.53
N MET A 159 -0.40 10.61 2.35
CA MET A 159 0.26 10.37 1.07
C MET A 159 0.09 8.93 0.59
N ILE A 160 0.24 7.95 1.48
CA ILE A 160 -0.05 6.55 1.19
C ILE A 160 -1.51 6.36 0.75
N ARG A 161 -2.47 6.96 1.46
CA ARG A 161 -3.90 6.87 1.10
C ARG A 161 -4.21 7.50 -0.25
N ARG A 162 -3.64 8.68 -0.52
CA ARG A 162 -3.76 9.35 -1.83
C ARG A 162 -3.24 8.47 -2.96
N TYR A 163 -2.11 7.79 -2.73
CA TYR A 163 -1.53 6.90 -3.73
C TYR A 163 -2.43 5.70 -4.01
N ILE A 164 -2.98 5.08 -2.96
CA ILE A 164 -3.92 3.97 -3.12
C ILE A 164 -5.16 4.40 -3.92
N ILE A 165 -5.72 5.57 -3.62
CA ILE A 165 -6.87 6.12 -4.35
C ILE A 165 -6.51 6.36 -5.82
N TRP A 166 -5.39 7.04 -6.07
CA TRP A 166 -4.91 7.32 -7.43
C TRP A 166 -4.63 6.04 -8.21
N ARG A 167 -3.92 5.07 -7.62
CA ARG A 167 -3.61 3.78 -8.26
C ARG A 167 -4.89 3.04 -8.62
N ASN A 168 -5.89 3.05 -7.74
CA ASN A 168 -7.18 2.39 -8.00
C ASN A 168 -8.00 3.10 -9.07
N SER A 169 -7.86 4.41 -9.26
CA SER A 169 -8.52 5.16 -10.33
C SER A 169 -7.76 5.13 -11.66
N HIS A 170 -6.49 4.71 -11.65
CA HIS A 170 -5.61 4.62 -12.83
C HIS A 170 -5.10 3.19 -13.07
N ALA A 171 -5.81 2.19 -12.54
CA ALA A 171 -5.48 0.77 -12.66
C ALA A 171 -5.69 0.24 -14.09
N ALA A 172 -6.64 0.82 -14.81
CA ALA A 172 -7.00 0.42 -16.16
C ALA A 172 -6.05 1.05 -17.18
N ASP A 173 -4.92 0.40 -17.45
CA ASP A 173 -4.22 0.65 -18.70
C ASP A 173 -5.00 -0.06 -19.82
N GLU A 174 -5.73 0.73 -20.63
CA GLU A 174 -6.50 0.23 -21.78
C GLU A 174 -5.67 -0.65 -22.72
N ARG A 175 -4.35 -0.40 -22.81
CA ARG A 175 -3.45 -1.19 -23.65
C ARG A 175 -3.26 -2.59 -23.07
N LEU A 176 -3.12 -2.72 -21.75
CA LEU A 176 -2.97 -4.02 -21.08
C LEU A 176 -4.27 -4.81 -21.17
N HIS A 177 -5.42 -4.17 -20.96
CA HIS A 177 -6.73 -4.82 -21.11
C HIS A 177 -6.95 -5.36 -22.52
N LYS A 178 -6.49 -4.63 -23.56
CA LYS A 178 -6.54 -5.11 -24.95
C LYS A 178 -5.64 -6.32 -25.19
N VAL A 179 -4.50 -6.40 -24.50
CA VAL A 179 -3.58 -7.55 -24.57
C VAL A 179 -4.14 -8.75 -23.81
N GLU A 180 -4.66 -8.57 -22.60
CA GLU A 180 -5.31 -9.63 -21.82
C GLU A 180 -6.57 -10.16 -22.51
N ALA A 181 -7.41 -9.28 -23.06
CA ALA A 181 -8.58 -9.70 -23.83
C ALA A 181 -8.16 -10.52 -25.06
N ARG A 182 -7.10 -10.12 -25.77
CA ARG A 182 -6.55 -10.92 -26.89
C ARG A 182 -5.99 -12.27 -26.44
N ALA A 183 -5.32 -12.33 -25.30
CA ALA A 183 -4.73 -13.55 -24.76
C ALA A 183 -5.78 -14.53 -24.21
N ASN A 184 -6.90 -14.03 -23.66
CA ASN A 184 -7.99 -14.85 -23.13
C ASN A 184 -8.99 -15.34 -24.20
N ILE A 185 -8.86 -14.87 -25.45
CA ILE A 185 -9.67 -15.31 -26.60
C ILE A 185 -8.97 -16.46 -27.38
N ALA A 186 -7.70 -16.74 -27.07
CA ALA A 186 -6.90 -17.84 -27.64
C ALA A 186 -6.88 -19.06 -26.72
#